data_AF-Q8IEE1-F1
#
_entry.id   AF-Q8IEE1-F1
#
_cell.length_a   1.000
_cell.length_b   1.000
_cell.length_c   1.000
_cell.angle_alpha   90.00
_cell.angle_beta   90.00
_cell.angle_gamma   90.00
#
_symmetry.space_group_name_H-M   'P 1'
#
loop_
_entity.id
_entity.type
_entity.pdbx_description
1 polymer ?
#
loop_
_entity_poly.entity_id
_entity_poly.type
_entity_poly.pdbx_seq_one_letter_code
_entity_poly.pdbx_strand_id
1 'polypeptide(L)'
;MGFFYSGFHKPNKKNMNDKRAKIIYVLGLFLLPSLVSYIGSNYYILNFFIDTFKPIEVPRESNFQIIKNIYHNKKPPSKSSDYDDNTNI
;
A
#
# COMPACT_ATOMS: atom_id res chain seq x y z
N MET A 1 -3.37 28.51 -27.78
CA MET A 1 -4.33 28.20 -28.87
C MET A 1 -4.33 26.69 -29.08
N GLY A 2 -4.87 25.91 -28.16
CA GLY A 2 -6.29 25.55 -28.08
C GLY A 2 -6.30 24.02 -28.14
N PHE A 3 -6.94 23.36 -27.18
CA PHE A 3 -6.95 21.90 -27.02
C PHE A 3 -7.25 21.12 -28.34
N PHE A 4 -7.94 21.77 -29.28
CA PHE A 4 -8.29 21.24 -30.61
C PHE A 4 -7.19 21.36 -31.69
N TYR A 5 -6.15 22.17 -31.48
CA TYR A 5 -5.03 22.34 -32.42
C TYR A 5 -3.88 21.35 -32.21
N SER A 6 -4.00 20.37 -31.29
CA SER A 6 -2.90 19.44 -31.01
C SER A 6 -2.80 18.34 -32.06
N GLY A 7 -2.31 18.66 -33.27
CA GLY A 7 -1.87 17.66 -34.26
C GLY A 7 -2.90 16.58 -34.62
N PHE A 8 -4.19 16.83 -34.37
CA PHE A 8 -5.27 15.87 -34.53
C PHE A 8 -5.55 15.55 -36.00
N HIS A 9 -5.07 16.38 -36.92
CA HIS A 9 -5.37 16.27 -38.35
C HIS A 9 -4.59 15.15 -39.05
N LYS A 10 -3.55 14.58 -38.43
CA LYS A 10 -2.85 13.41 -39.00
C LYS A 10 -3.01 12.21 -38.06
N PRO A 11 -3.74 11.15 -38.46
CA PRO A 11 -3.87 9.94 -37.66
C PRO A 11 -2.51 9.25 -37.59
N ASN A 12 -1.76 9.52 -36.52
CA ASN A 12 -0.54 8.82 -36.18
C ASN A 12 -0.85 7.82 -35.05
N LYS A 13 -0.40 6.58 -35.19
CA LYS A 13 -0.58 5.52 -34.18
C LYS A 13 -0.10 5.96 -32.79
N LYS A 14 1.00 6.72 -32.72
CA LYS A 14 1.50 7.30 -31.46
C LYS A 14 0.48 8.26 -30.84
N ASN A 15 -0.03 9.21 -31.64
CA ASN A 15 -1.04 10.17 -31.19
C ASN A 15 -2.33 9.49 -30.72
N MET A 16 -2.72 8.35 -31.32
CA MET A 16 -3.89 7.59 -30.88
C MET A 16 -3.68 6.92 -29.53
N ASN A 17 -2.50 6.32 -29.31
CA ASN A 17 -2.15 5.71 -28.02
C ASN A 17 -2.08 6.77 -26.91
N ASP A 18 -1.47 7.93 -27.19
CA ASP A 18 -1.37 9.03 -26.23
C ASP A 18 -2.76 9.56 -25.83
N LYS A 19 -3.71 9.62 -26.78
CA LYS A 19 -5.11 9.99 -26.48
C LYS A 19 -5.78 8.96 -25.57
N ARG A 20 -5.61 7.67 -25.87
CA ARG A 20 -6.17 6.59 -25.03
C ARG A 20 -5.61 6.66 -23.61
N ALA A 21 -4.30 6.86 -23.46
CA ALA A 21 -3.66 7.03 -22.16
C ALA A 21 -4.22 8.24 -21.39
N LYS A 22 -4.41 9.39 -22.06
CA LYS A 22 -5.03 10.58 -21.46
C LYS A 22 -6.47 10.33 -21.02
N ILE A 23 -7.27 9.65 -21.84
CA ILE A 23 -8.66 9.32 -21.50
C ILE A 23 -8.70 8.38 -20.30
N ILE A 24 -7.88 7.32 -20.29
CA ILE A 24 -7.77 6.38 -19.16
C ILE A 24 -7.30 7.10 -17.89
N TYR A 25 -6.35 8.03 -18.01
CA TYR A 25 -5.88 8.83 -16.89
C TYR A 25 -7.00 9.68 -16.30
N VAL A 26 -7.75 10.41 -17.13
CA VAL A 26 -8.88 11.22 -16.67
C VAL A 26 -9.97 10.34 -16.05
N LEU A 27 -10.33 9.23 -16.70
CA LEU A 27 -11.31 8.28 -16.15
C LEU A 27 -10.84 7.69 -14.81
N GLY A 28 -9.58 7.28 -14.72
CA GLY A 28 -8.98 6.80 -13.48
C GLY A 28 -9.03 7.85 -12.39
N LEU A 29 -8.67 9.11 -12.68
CA LEU A 29 -8.69 10.20 -11.72
C LEU A 29 -10.10 10.43 -11.13
N PHE A 30 -11.15 10.32 -11.95
CA PHE A 30 -12.54 10.53 -11.51
C PHE A 30 -13.17 9.29 -10.86
N LEU A 31 -12.90 8.08 -11.36
CA LEU A 31 -13.52 6.85 -10.87
C LEU A 31 -12.79 6.26 -9.66
N LEU A 32 -11.48 6.44 -9.56
CA LEU A 32 -10.67 5.82 -8.51
C LEU A 32 -11.07 6.26 -7.10
N PRO A 33 -11.36 7.55 -6.80
CA PRO A 33 -11.85 7.95 -5.49
C PRO A 33 -13.17 7.25 -5.11
N SER A 34 -14.11 7.14 -6.06
CA SER A 34 -15.37 6.44 -5.85
C SER A 34 -15.17 4.93 -5.63
N LEU A 35 -14.26 4.32 -6.39
CA LEU A 35 -13.93 2.90 -6.26
C LEU A 35 -13.27 2.61 -4.91
N VAL A 36 -12.30 3.43 -4.49
CA VAL A 36 -11.64 3.30 -3.18
C VAL A 36 -12.64 3.50 -2.04
N SER A 37 -13.55 4.48 -2.16
CA SER A 37 -14.60 4.70 -1.16
C SER A 37 -15.58 3.52 -1.06
N TYR A 38 -15.97 2.95 -2.21
CA TYR A 38 -16.82 1.77 -2.25
C TYR A 38 -16.13 0.53 -1.64
N ILE A 39 -14.86 0.32 -1.95
CA ILE A 39 -14.06 -0.76 -1.36
C ILE A 39 -13.87 -0.54 0.15
N GLY A 40 -13.54 0.68 0.57
CA GLY A 40 -13.28 1.00 1.97
C GLY A 40 -14.53 0.96 2.87
N SER A 41 -15.72 1.22 2.30
CA SER A 41 -16.99 1.11 3.03
C SER A 41 -17.54 -0.33 3.10
N ASN A 42 -16.93 -1.27 2.39
CA ASN A 42 -17.32 -2.67 2.46
C ASN A 42 -16.84 -3.29 3.80
N TYR A 43 -17.79 -3.77 4.59
CA TYR A 43 -17.55 -4.37 5.91
C TYR A 43 -16.49 -5.49 5.91
N TYR A 44 -16.50 -6.36 4.90
CA TYR A 44 -15.54 -7.46 4.82
C TYR A 44 -14.11 -6.97 4.61
N ILE A 45 -13.95 -5.92 3.81
CA ILE A 45 -12.66 -5.32 3.51
C ILE A 45 -12.18 -4.54 4.74
N LEU A 46 -13.07 -3.80 5.39
CA LEU A 46 -12.74 -3.08 6.62
C LEU A 46 -12.28 -4.03 7.73
N ASN A 47 -12.99 -5.14 7.95
CA ASN A 47 -12.58 -6.16 8.92
C ASN A 47 -11.25 -6.79 8.56
N PHE A 48 -11.01 -7.09 7.27
CA PHE A 48 -9.71 -7.57 6.83
C PHE A 48 -8.59 -6.60 7.20
N PHE A 49 -8.78 -5.29 6.99
CA PHE A 49 -7.79 -4.28 7.39
C PHE A 49 -7.64 -4.17 8.90
N ILE A 50 -8.75 -4.22 9.66
CA ILE A 50 -8.70 -4.20 11.14
C ILE A 50 -7.92 -5.40 11.67
N ASP A 51 -8.18 -6.60 11.17
CA ASP A 51 -7.52 -7.82 11.61
C ASP A 51 -6.05 -7.88 11.17
N THR A 52 -5.76 -7.41 9.96
CA THR A 52 -4.39 -7.41 9.41
C THR A 52 -3.49 -6.35 10.07
N PHE A 53 -4.03 -5.16 10.34
CA PHE A 53 -3.27 -4.03 10.88
C PHE A 53 -3.57 -3.76 12.35
N LYS A 54 -4.19 -4.71 13.06
CA LYS A 54 -4.44 -4.60 14.49
C LYS A 54 -3.12 -4.30 15.20
N PRO A 55 -3.00 -3.14 15.88
CA PRO A 55 -1.80 -2.86 16.64
C PRO A 55 -1.72 -3.87 17.78
N ILE A 56 -0.63 -4.62 17.83
CA ILE A 56 -0.31 -5.47 18.96
C ILE A 56 0.43 -4.59 19.95
N GLU A 57 -0.15 -4.37 21.13
CA GLU A 57 0.56 -3.76 22.23
C GLU A 57 1.63 -4.73 22.72
N VAL A 58 2.88 -4.29 22.65
CA VAL A 58 4.02 -5.10 23.07
C VAL A 58 4.72 -4.40 24.24
N PRO A 59 5.23 -5.16 25.23
CA PRO A 59 5.92 -4.56 26.37
C PRO A 59 7.18 -3.83 25.90
N ARG A 60 7.56 -2.74 26.59
CA ARG A 60 8.66 -1.85 26.18
C ARG A 60 10.00 -2.56 26.00
N GLU A 61 10.22 -3.63 26.75
CA GLU A 61 11.46 -4.42 26.72
C GLU A 61 11.50 -5.43 25.56
N SER A 62 10.38 -5.61 24.85
CA SER A 62 10.31 -6.59 23.77
C SER A 62 10.98 -6.09 22.49
N ASN A 63 11.79 -6.95 21.89
CA ASN A 63 12.39 -6.68 20.60
C ASN A 63 11.35 -6.92 19.48
N PHE A 64 10.89 -5.84 18.86
CA PHE A 64 9.93 -5.87 17.73
C PHE A 64 10.36 -6.79 16.59
N GLN A 65 11.67 -6.96 16.35
CA GLN A 65 12.16 -7.83 15.30
C GLN A 65 11.91 -9.31 15.62
N ILE A 66 12.03 -9.71 16.89
CA ILE A 66 11.71 -11.07 17.34
C ILE A 66 10.21 -11.32 17.17
N ILE A 67 9.38 -10.39 17.63
CA ILE A 67 7.91 -10.49 17.52
C ILE A 67 7.48 -10.58 16.05
N LYS A 68 8.01 -9.70 15.20
CA LYS A 68 7.73 -9.71 13.75
C LYS A 68 8.14 -11.02 13.10
N ASN A 69 9.29 -11.57 13.48
CA ASN A 69 9.75 -12.85 12.94
C ASN A 69 8.85 -14.01 13.39
N ILE A 70 8.46 -14.05 14.66
CA ILE A 70 7.50 -15.05 15.17
C ILE A 70 6.17 -14.94 14.42
N TYR A 71 5.62 -13.74 14.26
CA TYR A 71 4.37 -13.50 13.53
C TYR A 71 4.43 -14.00 12.07
N HIS A 72 5.58 -13.85 11.42
CA HIS A 72 5.80 -14.32 10.05
C HIS A 72 6.39 -15.75 9.95
N ASN A 73 6.37 -16.54 11.03
CA ASN A 73 6.94 -17.89 11.10
C ASN A 73 8.42 -17.98 10.66
N LYS A 74 9.18 -16.91 10.88
CA LYS A 74 10.62 -16.85 10.65
C LYS A 74 11.37 -17.15 11.94
N LYS A 75 12.49 -17.86 11.83
CA LYS A 75 13.38 -18.10 12.97
C LYS A 75 13.93 -16.75 13.45
N PRO A 76 13.73 -16.36 14.72
CA PRO A 76 14.27 -15.12 15.23
C PRO A 76 15.82 -15.17 15.25
N PRO A 77 16.51 -14.05 15.03
CA PRO A 77 17.98 -14.00 15.01
C PRO A 77 18.60 -14.24 16.39
N SER A 78 17.87 -13.92 17.46
CA SER A 78 18.30 -14.04 18.86
C SER A 78 17.12 -14.43 19.76
N LYS A 79 17.43 -15.01 20.92
CA LYS A 79 16.43 -15.30 21.96
C LYS A 79 16.40 -14.16 22.96
N SER A 80 15.26 -13.94 23.62
CA SER A 80 15.14 -12.89 24.66
C SER A 80 16.13 -13.08 25.81
N SER A 81 16.58 -14.32 26.07
CA SER A 81 17.62 -14.64 27.05
C SER A 81 18.97 -13.98 26.78
N ASP A 82 19.23 -13.56 25.54
CA ASP A 82 20.52 -12.97 25.17
C ASP A 82 20.64 -11.50 25.64
N TYR A 83 19.54 -10.89 26.12
CA TYR A 83 19.53 -9.51 26.63
C TYR A 83 19.95 -9.40 28.11
N ASP A 84 19.82 -10.46 28.91
CA ASP A 84 20.15 -10.42 30.36
C ASP A 84 21.64 -10.22 30.64
N ASP A 85 22.52 -10.50 29.66
CA ASP A 85 23.97 -10.37 29.86
C ASP A 85 24.47 -8.90 29.87
N ASN A 86 23.64 -7.91 29.50
CA ASN A 86 24.09 -6.52 29.34
C ASN A 86 23.44 -5.50 30.28
N THR A 87 22.60 -5.90 31.23
CA THR A 87 21.93 -4.96 32.17
C THR A 87 22.59 -4.86 33.54
N ASN A 88 23.75 -5.50 33.76
CA ASN A 88 24.52 -5.41 35.01
C ASN A 88 25.94 -4.83 34.81
N ILE A 89 26.06 -3.69 34.13
CA ILE A 89 27.25 -2.82 34.15
C ILE A 89 26.79 -1.42 34.55
#